data_AF-I4C2Q2-F1
#
_entry.id   AF-I4C2Q2-F1
#
_cell.length_a   1.000
_cell.length_b   1.000
_cell.length_c   1.000
_cell.angle_alpha   90.00
_cell.angle_beta   90.00
_cell.angle_gamma   90.00
#
_symmetry.space_group_name_H-M   'P 1'
#
loop_
_entity.id
_entity.type
_entity.pdbx_description
1 polymer ?
#
loop_
_entity_poly.entity_id
_entity_poly.type
_entity_poly.pdbx_seq_one_letter_code
_entity_poly.pdbx_strand_id
1 'polypeptide(L)'
;MPRIQRALISVTDKSGIEVLARGLAEFGVEILSTGGTAAALGRAGLTIREVSDFTGFPEMLDGRVKTLHPKIHGGILGIRTRPEHAQAMEKHGISPIDMVVVNLYAFEKTIAKEGCTLEDAIENIDIGGPTLLRASAKNYPFVTVVTDPADYSLILNEMRSSEGSVSLETNFRLAKKVFQLTSAYDAAITDYLKSAELD
;
A
#
# COMPACT_ATOMS: atom_id res chain seq x y z
N MET A 1 19.04 3.97 6.44
CA MET A 1 17.75 4.13 5.73
C MET A 1 17.23 5.53 6.04
N PRO A 2 16.61 6.25 5.09
CA PRO A 2 16.01 7.54 5.41
C PRO A 2 14.85 7.36 6.40
N ARG A 3 14.64 8.37 7.25
CA ARG A 3 13.46 8.48 8.11
C ARG A 3 12.20 8.45 7.27
N ILE A 4 11.16 7.78 7.76
CA ILE A 4 9.85 7.77 7.12
C ILE A 4 9.21 9.16 7.32
N GLN A 5 8.85 9.82 6.22
CA GLN A 5 8.19 11.12 6.22
C GLN A 5 6.76 11.02 5.68
N ARG A 6 6.47 10.04 4.81
CA ARG A 6 5.16 9.86 4.20
C ARG A 6 4.78 8.38 4.08
N ALA A 7 3.58 8.06 4.54
CA ALA A 7 3.01 6.71 4.46
C ALA A 7 1.72 6.72 3.65
N LEU A 8 1.61 5.83 2.67
CA LEU A 8 0.36 5.53 1.96
C LEU A 8 -0.31 4.31 2.59
N ILE A 9 -1.50 4.48 3.15
CA ILE A 9 -2.25 3.42 3.84
C ILE A 9 -3.56 3.16 3.10
N SER A 10 -3.73 1.93 2.60
CA SER A 10 -4.96 1.47 1.95
C SER A 10 -5.21 0.00 2.30
N VAL A 11 -6.03 -0.25 3.32
CA VAL A 11 -6.23 -1.59 3.88
C VAL A 11 -7.70 -2.00 3.91
N THR A 12 -7.94 -3.26 3.57
CA THR A 12 -9.26 -3.88 3.71
C THR A 12 -9.46 -4.31 5.16
N ASP A 13 -8.54 -5.12 5.69
CA ASP A 13 -8.48 -5.44 7.11
C ASP A 13 -7.86 -4.28 7.90
N LYS A 14 -8.63 -3.71 8.83
CA LYS A 14 -8.26 -2.55 9.63
C LYS A 14 -7.73 -2.93 11.01
N SER A 15 -7.52 -4.22 11.27
CA SER A 15 -6.96 -4.71 12.53
C SER A 15 -5.64 -4.00 12.84
N GLY A 16 -5.56 -3.34 14.00
CA GLY A 16 -4.36 -2.64 14.46
C GLY A 16 -3.95 -1.39 13.65
N ILE A 17 -4.69 -0.99 12.60
CA ILE A 17 -4.22 0.10 11.73
C ILE A 17 -4.16 1.45 12.44
N GLU A 18 -5.08 1.68 13.39
CA GLU A 18 -5.06 2.88 14.21
C GLU A 18 -3.79 2.96 15.08
N VAL A 19 -3.34 1.83 15.64
CA VAL A 19 -2.11 1.77 16.45
C VAL A 19 -0.90 2.12 15.59
N LEU A 20 -0.81 1.55 14.39
CA LEU A 20 0.24 1.90 13.44
C LEU A 20 0.19 3.39 13.09
N ALA A 21 -0.97 3.90 12.69
CA ALA A 21 -1.13 5.27 12.22
C ALA A 21 -0.85 6.31 13.32
N ARG A 22 -1.25 6.05 14.57
CA ARG A 22 -0.87 6.89 15.72
C ARG A 22 0.63 6.87 15.96
N GLY A 23 1.25 5.70 15.92
CA GLY A 23 2.70 5.59 16.04
C GLY A 23 3.45 6.34 14.94
N LEU A 24 2.96 6.31 13.69
CA LEU A 24 3.50 7.11 12.60
C LEU A 24 3.33 8.62 12.84
N ALA A 25 2.16 9.03 13.36
CA ALA A 25 1.88 10.43 13.68
C ALA A 25 2.79 10.99 14.79
N GLU A 26 3.25 10.17 15.75
CA GLU A 26 4.26 10.55 16.75
C GLU A 26 5.58 11.02 16.10
N PHE A 27 5.92 10.48 14.92
CA PHE A 27 7.08 10.89 14.13
C PHE A 27 6.77 12.00 13.12
N GLY A 28 5.55 12.57 13.12
CA GLY A 28 5.14 13.60 12.17
C GLY A 28 5.04 13.09 10.72
N VAL A 29 4.78 11.80 10.52
CA VAL A 29 4.61 11.20 9.20
C VAL A 29 3.31 11.72 8.57
N GLU A 30 3.37 12.22 7.33
CA GLU A 30 2.18 12.54 6.54
C GLU A 30 1.49 11.23 6.10
N ILE A 31 0.24 11.05 6.51
CA ILE A 31 -0.54 9.86 6.15
C ILE A 31 -1.40 10.19 4.92
N LEU A 32 -1.10 9.52 3.81
CA LEU A 32 -1.96 9.45 2.65
C LEU A 32 -2.92 8.27 2.79
N SER A 33 -4.21 8.48 2.54
CA SER A 33 -5.18 7.38 2.51
C SER A 33 -6.35 7.70 1.58
N THR A 34 -7.25 6.74 1.41
CA THR A 34 -8.44 6.88 0.57
C THR A 34 -9.59 6.00 1.05
N GLY A 35 -10.82 6.38 0.71
CA GLY A 35 -12.04 5.60 0.91
C GLY A 35 -12.24 5.17 2.35
N GLY A 36 -12.66 3.92 2.56
CA GLY A 36 -12.96 3.39 3.89
C GLY A 36 -11.78 3.37 4.87
N THR A 37 -10.54 3.43 4.39
CA THR A 37 -9.35 3.54 5.26
C THR A 37 -9.20 4.96 5.78
N ALA A 38 -9.28 5.96 4.90
CA ALA A 38 -9.21 7.37 5.29
C ALA A 38 -10.33 7.72 6.29
N ALA A 39 -11.56 7.29 6.02
CA ALA A 39 -12.70 7.51 6.91
C ALA A 39 -12.49 6.88 8.30
N ALA A 40 -11.91 5.68 8.37
CA ALA A 40 -11.64 5.00 9.64
C ALA A 40 -10.57 5.74 10.46
N LEU A 41 -9.47 6.14 9.82
CA LEU A 41 -8.38 6.86 10.48
C LEU A 41 -8.79 8.29 10.87
N GLY A 42 -9.57 8.98 10.04
CA GLY A 42 -10.13 10.30 10.33
C GLY A 42 -11.06 10.27 11.55
N ARG A 43 -11.90 9.25 11.70
CA ARG A 43 -12.72 9.05 12.91
C ARG A 43 -11.90 8.84 14.18
N ALA A 44 -10.68 8.31 14.05
CA ALA A 44 -9.73 8.18 15.15
C ALA A 44 -9.00 9.52 15.48
N GLY A 45 -9.33 10.62 14.79
CA GLY A 45 -8.74 11.94 15.01
C GLY A 45 -7.38 12.14 14.37
N LEU A 46 -6.98 11.28 13.43
CA LEU A 46 -5.73 11.42 12.69
C LEU A 46 -5.90 12.40 11.52
N THR A 47 -4.89 13.23 11.29
CA THR A 47 -4.82 14.05 10.08
C THR A 47 -4.47 13.17 8.90
N ILE A 48 -5.38 13.08 7.93
CA ILE A 48 -5.22 12.31 6.70
C ILE A 48 -5.24 13.27 5.53
N ARG A 49 -4.33 13.07 4.59
CA ARG A 49 -4.42 13.67 3.26
C ARG A 49 -5.01 12.65 2.31
N GLU A 50 -6.09 13.01 1.63
CA GLU A 50 -6.71 12.14 0.64
C GLU A 50 -5.75 11.93 -0.54
N VAL A 51 -5.76 10.71 -1.10
CA VAL A 51 -4.96 10.40 -2.29
C VAL A 51 -5.31 11.33 -3.45
N SER A 52 -6.58 11.70 -3.62
CA SER A 52 -7.02 12.65 -4.64
C SER A 52 -6.40 14.03 -4.49
N ASP A 53 -6.20 14.50 -3.25
CA ASP A 53 -5.56 15.79 -2.95
C ASP A 53 -4.05 15.74 -3.16
N PHE A 54 -3.46 14.55 -2.98
CA PHE A 54 -2.05 14.31 -3.28
C PHE A 54 -1.80 14.24 -4.79
N THR A 55 -2.64 13.51 -5.53
CA THR A 55 -2.50 13.33 -6.98
C THR A 55 -2.99 14.55 -7.76
N GLY A 56 -4.00 15.27 -7.25
CA GLY A 56 -4.79 16.25 -7.99
C GLY A 56 -5.78 15.60 -8.96
N PHE A 57 -6.10 14.31 -8.78
CA PHE A 57 -6.98 13.55 -9.65
C PHE A 57 -8.08 12.88 -8.83
N PRO A 58 -9.37 13.05 -9.18
CA PRO A 58 -10.48 12.53 -8.40
C PRO A 58 -10.58 11.00 -8.50
N GLU A 59 -11.32 10.40 -7.57
CA GLU A 59 -11.73 9.00 -7.70
C GLU A 59 -12.72 8.84 -8.86
N MET A 60 -12.58 7.78 -9.65
CA MET A 60 -13.43 7.48 -10.80
C MET A 60 -13.51 5.95 -11.05
N LEU A 61 -14.47 5.53 -11.87
CA LEU A 61 -14.70 4.13 -12.25
C LEU A 61 -14.85 3.22 -11.02
N ASP A 62 -15.69 3.64 -10.07
CA ASP A 62 -15.98 2.93 -8.82
C ASP A 62 -14.72 2.57 -8.01
N GLY A 63 -13.71 3.45 -8.06
CA GLY A 63 -12.47 3.32 -7.29
C GLY A 63 -11.40 2.44 -7.93
N ARG A 64 -11.63 1.91 -9.14
CA ARG A 64 -10.69 1.03 -9.87
C ARG A 64 -9.33 1.66 -10.16
N VAL A 65 -9.27 2.99 -10.32
CA VAL A 65 -8.05 3.70 -10.75
C VAL A 65 -7.55 4.74 -9.75
N LYS A 66 -7.93 4.63 -8.47
CA LYS A 66 -7.62 5.64 -7.45
C LYS A 66 -6.12 5.84 -7.16
N THR A 67 -5.30 4.78 -7.23
CA THR A 67 -3.87 4.84 -6.90
C THR A 67 -2.93 4.66 -8.10
N LEU A 68 -3.47 4.36 -9.28
CA LEU A 68 -2.69 4.12 -10.51
C LEU A 68 -2.25 5.43 -11.15
N HIS A 69 -1.44 6.21 -10.41
CA HIS A 69 -1.06 7.57 -10.79
C HIS A 69 0.46 7.79 -10.71
N PRO A 70 1.09 8.53 -11.64
CA PRO A 70 2.54 8.79 -11.62
C PRO A 70 3.05 9.46 -10.35
N LYS A 71 2.26 10.33 -9.70
CA LYS A 71 2.65 10.91 -8.39
C LYS A 71 2.76 9.87 -7.29
N ILE A 72 1.95 8.81 -7.32
CA ILE A 72 2.04 7.71 -6.35
C ILE A 72 3.21 6.80 -6.71
N HIS A 73 3.21 6.24 -7.92
CA HIS A 73 4.22 5.26 -8.30
C HIS A 73 5.61 5.86 -8.51
N GLY A 74 5.72 7.11 -8.95
CA GLY A 74 6.97 7.86 -9.00
C GLY A 74 7.51 8.18 -7.59
N GLY A 75 6.61 8.48 -6.65
CA GLY A 75 6.97 8.66 -5.24
C GLY A 75 7.51 7.39 -4.58
N ILE A 76 6.99 6.23 -5.00
CA ILE A 76 7.42 4.90 -4.54
C ILE A 76 8.69 4.44 -5.25
N LEU A 77 8.78 4.55 -6.58
CA LEU A 77 9.83 3.93 -7.41
C LEU A 77 11.04 4.85 -7.67
N GLY A 78 10.97 6.12 -7.27
CA GLY A 78 12.10 7.04 -7.36
C GLY A 78 13.33 6.52 -6.63
N ILE A 79 14.44 6.34 -7.34
CA ILE A 79 15.73 6.00 -6.75
C ILE A 79 16.37 7.32 -6.30
N ARG A 80 16.19 7.65 -5.03
CA ARG A 80 16.45 9.00 -4.49
C ARG A 80 17.92 9.39 -4.53
N THR A 81 18.82 8.41 -4.57
CA THR A 81 20.27 8.60 -4.71
C THR A 81 20.74 8.75 -6.16
N ARG A 82 19.86 8.55 -7.15
CA ARG A 82 20.17 8.76 -8.58
C ARG A 82 19.75 10.18 -8.98
N PRO A 83 20.70 11.07 -9.34
CA PRO A 83 20.40 12.47 -9.64
C PRO A 83 19.31 12.66 -10.69
N GLU A 84 19.32 11.85 -11.76
CA GLU A 84 18.31 11.91 -12.82
C GLU A 84 16.88 11.64 -12.31
N HIS A 85 16.71 10.67 -11.40
CA HIS A 85 15.40 10.38 -10.82
C HIS A 85 14.98 11.50 -9.86
N ALA A 86 15.89 11.99 -9.03
CA ALA A 86 15.60 13.09 -8.11
C ALA A 86 15.16 14.35 -8.85
N GLN A 87 15.88 14.73 -9.93
CA GLN A 87 15.52 15.87 -10.78
C GLN A 87 14.17 15.68 -11.48
N ALA A 88 13.89 14.48 -12.01
CA ALA A 88 12.60 14.19 -12.63
C ALA A 88 11.45 14.28 -11.61
N MET A 89 11.65 13.75 -10.40
CA MET A 89 10.67 13.83 -9.34
C MET A 89 10.38 15.28 -8.95
N GLU A 90 11.42 16.08 -8.72
CA GLU A 90 11.29 17.51 -8.41
C GLU A 90 10.57 18.28 -9.53
N LYS A 91 11.03 18.12 -10.78
CA LYS A 91 10.45 18.78 -11.96
C LYS A 91 8.95 18.50 -12.13
N HIS A 92 8.51 17.30 -11.78
CA HIS A 92 7.12 16.87 -11.95
C HIS A 92 6.31 16.93 -10.64
N GLY A 93 6.85 17.52 -9.57
CA GLY A 93 6.14 17.66 -8.30
C GLY A 93 5.79 16.31 -7.66
N ILE A 94 6.67 15.32 -7.80
CA ILE A 94 6.50 13.97 -7.27
C ILE A 94 7.24 13.90 -5.94
N SER A 95 6.49 13.93 -4.83
CA SER A 95 7.07 13.76 -3.50
C SER A 95 7.32 12.28 -3.18
N PRO A 96 8.41 11.92 -2.48
CA PRO A 96 8.67 10.54 -2.09
C PRO A 96 7.58 9.95 -1.19
N ILE A 97 7.31 8.66 -1.34
CA ILE A 97 6.50 7.86 -0.41
C ILE A 97 7.46 6.85 0.23
N ASP A 98 7.57 6.86 1.55
CA ASP A 98 8.57 6.09 2.31
C ASP A 98 7.99 4.80 2.89
N MET A 99 6.67 4.76 3.08
CA MET A 99 5.98 3.59 3.58
C MET A 99 4.70 3.34 2.80
N VAL A 100 4.41 2.07 2.52
CA VAL A 100 3.17 1.64 1.88
C VAL A 100 2.57 0.48 2.69
N VAL A 101 1.34 0.66 3.17
CA VAL A 101 0.61 -0.30 4.00
C VAL A 101 -0.65 -0.74 3.25
N VAL A 102 -0.63 -1.97 2.74
CA VAL A 102 -1.71 -2.52 1.89
C VAL A 102 -1.89 -4.01 2.17
N ASN A 103 -3.13 -4.48 2.34
CA ASN A 103 -3.41 -5.91 2.51
C ASN A 103 -4.43 -6.43 1.47
N LEU A 104 -4.16 -7.63 0.92
CA LEU A 104 -4.92 -8.26 -0.16
C LEU A 104 -5.80 -9.38 0.42
N TYR A 105 -6.92 -9.05 1.04
CA TYR A 105 -7.79 -10.05 1.70
C TYR A 105 -9.17 -10.24 1.05
N ALA A 106 -9.43 -9.61 -0.10
CA ALA A 106 -10.77 -9.62 -0.70
C ALA A 106 -11.02 -10.85 -1.56
N PHE A 107 -10.11 -11.23 -2.45
CA PHE A 107 -10.41 -12.18 -3.53
C PHE A 107 -10.70 -13.60 -3.03
N GLU A 108 -9.79 -14.22 -2.25
CA GLU A 108 -9.99 -15.58 -1.72
C GLU A 108 -11.26 -15.70 -0.87
N LYS A 109 -11.57 -14.65 -0.09
CA LYS A 109 -12.81 -14.60 0.70
C LYS A 109 -14.05 -14.47 -0.17
N THR A 110 -13.98 -13.77 -1.29
CA THR A 110 -15.09 -13.62 -2.22
C THR A 110 -15.39 -14.93 -2.93
N ILE A 111 -14.39 -15.60 -3.51
CA ILE A 111 -14.58 -16.87 -4.23
C ILE A 111 -14.97 -18.03 -3.31
N ALA A 112 -14.71 -17.93 -2.00
CA ALA A 112 -15.16 -18.90 -1.02
C ALA A 112 -16.64 -18.75 -0.60
N LYS A 113 -17.32 -17.67 -1.01
CA LYS A 113 -18.76 -17.49 -0.72
C LYS A 113 -19.57 -18.43 -1.58
N GLU A 114 -20.55 -19.09 -0.95
CA GLU A 114 -21.54 -19.89 -1.66
C GLU A 114 -22.28 -19.02 -2.69
N GLY A 115 -22.39 -19.50 -3.94
CA GLY A 115 -23.04 -18.77 -5.03
C GLY A 115 -22.25 -17.61 -5.63
N CYS A 116 -20.93 -17.49 -5.36
CA CYS A 116 -20.09 -16.49 -6.03
C CYS A 116 -20.14 -16.65 -7.55
N THR A 117 -20.61 -15.61 -8.25
CA THR A 117 -20.65 -15.58 -9.71
C THR A 117 -19.28 -15.20 -10.29
N LEU A 118 -19.08 -15.40 -11.60
CA LEU A 118 -17.89 -14.91 -12.30
C LEU A 118 -17.80 -13.38 -12.20
N GLU A 119 -18.92 -12.67 -12.33
CA GLU A 119 -18.97 -11.21 -12.17
C GLU A 119 -18.48 -10.78 -10.78
N ASP A 120 -19.00 -11.41 -9.71
CA ASP A 120 -18.55 -11.13 -8.34
C ASP A 120 -17.04 -11.32 -8.18
N ALA A 121 -16.49 -12.39 -8.74
CA ALA A 121 -15.06 -12.67 -8.68
C ALA A 121 -14.25 -11.63 -9.44
N ILE A 122 -14.64 -11.30 -10.68
CA ILE A 122 -13.95 -10.31 -11.53
C ILE A 122 -13.94 -8.93 -10.87
N GLU A 123 -15.05 -8.49 -10.29
CA GLU A 123 -15.14 -7.21 -9.57
C GLU A 123 -14.23 -7.14 -8.34
N ASN A 124 -13.89 -8.29 -7.75
CA ASN A 124 -13.03 -8.39 -6.58
C ASN A 124 -11.54 -8.65 -6.91
N ILE A 125 -11.17 -8.65 -8.19
CA ILE A 125 -9.75 -8.64 -8.60
C ILE A 125 -9.19 -7.23 -8.39
N ASP A 126 -8.26 -7.10 -7.44
CA ASP A 126 -7.58 -5.86 -7.11
C ASP A 126 -6.41 -5.63 -8.07
N ILE A 127 -6.42 -4.48 -8.74
CA ILE A 127 -5.30 -4.02 -9.59
C ILE A 127 -4.36 -3.09 -8.82
N GLY A 128 -4.93 -2.19 -8.02
CA GLY A 128 -4.18 -1.15 -7.33
C GLY A 128 -3.30 -1.72 -6.22
N GLY A 129 -3.86 -2.58 -5.38
CA GLY A 129 -3.18 -3.19 -4.24
C GLY A 129 -1.91 -3.95 -4.64
N PRO A 130 -1.98 -4.95 -5.54
CA PRO A 130 -0.80 -5.66 -6.02
C PRO A 130 0.22 -4.74 -6.68
N THR A 131 -0.22 -3.71 -7.42
CA THR A 131 0.69 -2.74 -8.06
C THR A 131 1.46 -1.91 -7.02
N LEU A 132 0.78 -1.39 -6.00
CA LEU A 132 1.39 -0.66 -4.87
C LEU A 132 2.41 -1.53 -4.13
N LEU A 133 2.03 -2.77 -3.83
CA LEU A 133 2.87 -3.72 -3.12
C LEU A 133 4.14 -4.05 -3.93
N ARG A 134 3.99 -4.47 -5.18
CA ARG A 134 5.13 -4.84 -6.04
C ARG A 134 6.06 -3.66 -6.29
N ALA A 135 5.53 -2.46 -6.51
CA ALA A 135 6.33 -1.25 -6.68
C ALA A 135 7.17 -0.94 -5.43
N SER A 136 6.57 -1.06 -4.25
CA SER A 136 7.23 -0.80 -2.97
C SER A 136 8.29 -1.85 -2.65
N ALA A 137 7.96 -3.14 -2.82
CA ALA A 137 8.88 -4.25 -2.62
C ALA A 137 10.08 -4.19 -3.58
N LYS A 138 9.87 -3.80 -4.84
CA LYS A 138 10.95 -3.55 -5.79
C LYS A 138 11.91 -2.47 -5.30
N ASN A 139 11.39 -1.42 -4.65
CA ASN A 139 12.17 -0.30 -4.14
C ASN A 139 12.43 -0.35 -2.63
N TYR A 140 12.55 -1.56 -2.06
CA TYR A 140 12.79 -1.79 -0.63
C TYR A 140 13.98 -1.01 -0.01
N PRO A 141 15.05 -0.60 -0.76
CA PRO A 141 16.09 0.24 -0.19
C PRO A 141 15.63 1.67 0.17
N PHE A 142 14.43 2.07 -0.26
CA PHE A 142 13.86 3.39 0.01
C PHE A 142 12.45 3.35 0.61
N VAL A 143 11.74 2.22 0.46
CA VAL A 143 10.33 2.10 0.84
C VAL A 143 10.12 0.91 1.78
N THR A 144 9.51 1.16 2.92
CA THR A 144 9.00 0.11 3.82
C THR A 144 7.60 -0.31 3.37
N VAL A 145 7.46 -1.56 2.93
CA VAL A 145 6.17 -2.12 2.52
C VAL A 145 5.61 -3.03 3.60
N VAL A 146 4.32 -2.92 3.91
CA VAL A 146 3.68 -3.66 5.01
C VAL A 146 2.37 -4.26 4.53
N THR A 147 2.22 -5.58 4.69
CA THR A 147 1.04 -6.32 4.25
C THR A 147 0.22 -6.94 5.35
N ASP A 148 0.79 -7.04 6.55
CA ASP A 148 0.28 -7.89 7.62
C ASP A 148 0.29 -7.09 8.94
N PRO A 149 -0.87 -6.96 9.63
CA PRO A 149 -0.95 -6.30 10.92
C PRO A 149 0.01 -6.84 11.99
N ALA A 150 0.42 -8.10 11.88
CA ALA A 150 1.39 -8.71 12.80
C ALA A 150 2.78 -8.02 12.74
N ASP A 151 3.14 -7.37 11.63
CA ASP A 151 4.42 -6.66 11.50
C ASP A 151 4.39 -5.24 12.09
N TYR A 152 3.23 -4.69 12.48
CA TYR A 152 3.11 -3.28 12.90
C TYR A 152 3.93 -2.97 14.17
N SER A 153 3.91 -3.85 15.15
CA SER A 153 4.63 -3.67 16.41
C SER A 153 6.15 -3.67 16.20
N LEU A 154 6.66 -4.59 15.39
CA LEU A 154 8.07 -4.66 15.00
C LEU A 154 8.52 -3.35 14.34
N ILE A 155 7.74 -2.86 13.37
CA ILE A 155 8.05 -1.64 12.62
C ILE A 155 8.09 -0.42 13.55
N LEU A 156 7.08 -0.25 14.40
CA LEU A 156 7.05 0.88 15.35
C LEU A 156 8.22 0.81 16.34
N ASN A 157 8.60 -0.38 16.80
CA ASN A 157 9.73 -0.55 17.70
C ASN A 157 11.06 -0.20 17.00
N GLU A 158 11.26 -0.62 15.74
CA GLU A 158 12.42 -0.21 14.95
C GLU A 158 12.45 1.31 14.77
N MET A 159 11.34 1.94 14.39
CA MET A 159 11.23 3.39 14.25
C MET A 159 11.59 4.12 15.53
N ARG A 160 11.10 3.67 16.70
CA ARG A 160 11.45 4.26 18.00
C ARG A 160 12.94 4.14 18.32
N SER A 161 13.56 3.01 17.97
CA SER A 161 14.99 2.79 18.20
C SER A 161 15.92 3.50 17.21
N SER A 162 15.39 4.01 16.09
CA SER A 162 16.18 4.53 14.96
C SER A 162 15.66 5.85 14.41
N GLU A 163 15.08 6.67 15.29
CA GLU A 163 14.62 8.04 15.00
C GLU A 163 13.67 8.12 13.79
N GLY A 164 12.76 7.15 13.68
CA GLY A 164 11.73 7.07 12.65
C GLY A 164 12.15 6.29 11.38
N SER A 165 13.22 5.52 11.44
CA SER A 165 13.69 4.69 10.32
C SER A 165 13.27 3.23 10.47
N VAL A 166 13.35 2.45 9.39
CA VAL A 166 13.25 0.98 9.41
C VAL A 166 14.50 0.43 8.74
N SER A 167 15.05 -0.66 9.27
CA SER A 167 16.31 -1.22 8.77
C SER A 167 16.18 -1.77 7.34
N LEU A 168 17.30 -1.78 6.61
CA LEU A 168 17.34 -2.36 5.27
C LEU A 168 17.02 -3.86 5.28
N GLU A 169 17.47 -4.57 6.32
CA GLU A 169 17.19 -5.99 6.54
C GLU A 169 15.69 -6.24 6.71
N THR A 170 15.01 -5.47 7.56
CA THR A 170 13.56 -5.56 7.73
C THR A 170 12.82 -5.21 6.45
N ASN A 171 13.23 -4.16 5.72
CA ASN A 171 12.64 -3.85 4.42
C ASN A 171 12.80 -4.98 3.40
N PHE A 172 13.96 -5.63 3.35
CA PHE A 172 14.18 -6.76 2.45
C PHE A 172 13.34 -7.98 2.86
N ARG A 173 13.19 -8.26 4.16
CA ARG A 173 12.29 -9.31 4.67
C ARG A 173 10.85 -9.04 4.24
N LEU A 174 10.37 -7.81 4.42
CA LEU A 174 9.02 -7.41 4.05
C LEU A 174 8.79 -7.47 2.53
N ALA A 175 9.78 -7.09 1.73
CA ALA A 175 9.72 -7.22 0.27
C ALA A 175 9.57 -8.68 -0.18
N LYS A 176 10.23 -9.63 0.49
CA LYS A 176 10.02 -11.07 0.23
C LYS A 176 8.59 -11.50 0.56
N LYS A 177 8.04 -11.07 1.71
CA LYS A 177 6.64 -11.35 2.08
C LYS A 177 5.68 -10.84 1.00
N VAL A 178 5.92 -9.65 0.46
CA VAL A 178 5.10 -9.09 -0.63
C VAL A 178 5.10 -9.97 -1.88
N PHE A 179 6.26 -10.36 -2.40
CA PHE A 179 6.29 -11.15 -3.63
C PHE A 179 5.70 -12.55 -3.45
N GLN A 180 5.83 -13.14 -2.25
CA GLN A 180 5.13 -14.36 -1.88
C GLN A 180 3.61 -14.15 -1.88
N LEU A 181 3.12 -13.09 -1.22
CA LEU A 181 1.70 -12.75 -1.15
C LEU A 181 1.10 -12.52 -2.54
N THR A 182 1.74 -11.71 -3.39
CA THR A 182 1.22 -11.43 -4.73
C THR A 182 1.27 -12.66 -5.63
N SER A 183 2.26 -13.54 -5.46
CA SER A 183 2.29 -14.82 -6.19
C SER A 183 1.14 -15.73 -5.79
N ALA A 184 0.79 -15.80 -4.50
CA ALA A 184 -0.36 -16.58 -4.04
C ALA A 184 -1.68 -15.97 -4.52
N TYR A 185 -1.79 -14.64 -4.49
CA TYR A 185 -2.94 -13.90 -4.98
C TYR A 185 -3.23 -14.19 -6.47
N ASP A 186 -2.21 -14.09 -7.33
CA ASP A 186 -2.37 -14.36 -8.77
C ASP A 186 -2.66 -15.85 -9.05
N ALA A 187 -2.14 -16.76 -8.21
CA ALA A 187 -2.45 -18.19 -8.30
C ALA A 187 -3.93 -18.45 -7.98
N ALA A 188 -4.48 -17.85 -6.93
CA ALA A 188 -5.90 -17.97 -6.58
C ALA A 188 -6.82 -17.47 -7.71
N ILE A 189 -6.48 -16.34 -8.35
CA ILE A 189 -7.21 -15.83 -9.53
C ILE A 189 -7.16 -16.84 -10.66
N THR A 190 -5.96 -17.34 -10.97
CA THR A 190 -5.76 -18.30 -12.06
C THR A 190 -6.56 -19.58 -11.82
N ASP A 191 -6.55 -20.10 -10.60
CA ASP A 191 -7.25 -21.34 -10.27
C ASP A 191 -8.76 -21.18 -10.31
N TYR A 192 -9.31 -20.05 -9.86
CA TYR A 192 -10.73 -19.73 -10.02
C TYR A 192 -11.13 -19.64 -11.50
N LEU A 193 -10.37 -18.89 -12.31
CA LEU A 193 -10.68 -18.69 -13.72
C LEU A 193 -10.58 -19.97 -14.57
N LYS A 194 -9.79 -20.97 -14.15
CA LYS A 194 -9.74 -22.28 -14.83
C LYS A 194 -11.04 -23.07 -14.68
N SER A 195 -11.73 -22.93 -13.55
CA SER A 195 -12.98 -23.65 -13.26
C SER A 195 -14.23 -22.84 -13.59
N ALA A 196 -14.09 -21.54 -13.82
CA ALA A 196 -15.21 -20.68 -14.17
C ALA A 196 -15.63 -20.89 -15.63
N GLU A 197 -16.94 -20.86 -15.87
CA GLU A 197 -17.52 -20.88 -17.21
C GLU A 197 -18.07 -19.48 -17.55
N LEU A 198 -18.05 -19.12 -18.83
CA LEU A 198 -18.77 -17.95 -19.33
C LEU A 198 -20.22 -18.36 -19.49
N ASP A 199 -21.13 -17.66 -18.80
CA ASP A 199 -22.57 -17.77 -19.04
C ASP A 199 -22.94 -17.34 -20.48
#